data_AF-A0AA35IVF0-F1
#
_entry.id   AF-A0AA35IVF0-F1
#
_cell.length_a   1.000
_cell.length_b   1.000
_cell.length_c   1.000
_cell.angle_alpha   90.00
_cell.angle_beta   90.00
_cell.angle_gamma   90.00
#
_symmetry.space_group_name_H-M   'P 1'
#
loop_
_entity.id
_entity.type
_entity.pdbx_description
1 polymer ?
#
loop_
_entity_poly.entity_id
_entity_poly.type
_entity_poly.pdbx_seq_one_letter_code
_entity_poly.pdbx_strand_id
1 'polypeptide(L)'
;MIKNYLGRRWLNNSAIQVYIKQNAAVAHSTVFQGNLYEYTVMRELSEKLQMTRLRKIGGAHDGGVDVKGYWPVDDIYWKTSSLIPSLEMTDNMKRTNSQNGFVLKPLKYRIIDHTFEPLKVLAQCKAFTKSKLSPREFRELVGTFTSLVSHNQRNKTVCIMCSPHLLTKDSLKLINNISLPMIYLRVEMLKEKADGDFDLMNSGRLVNYYENSYASTLLQDCKISEWLKLGMYQNSEIGLRK
;
A
#
# COMPACT_ATOMS: atom_id res chain seq x y z
N MET A 1 12.64 14.01 -17.21
CA MET A 1 12.20 13.69 -15.83
C MET A 1 10.68 13.60 -15.73
N ILE A 2 9.90 14.68 -15.94
CA ILE A 2 8.41 14.65 -15.92
C ILE A 2 7.81 13.71 -17.00
N LYS A 3 8.39 13.66 -18.20
CA LYS A 3 7.90 12.81 -19.31
C LYS A 3 7.89 11.31 -18.98
N ASN A 4 8.88 10.79 -18.26
CA ASN A 4 8.98 9.37 -17.92
C ASN A 4 7.94 8.98 -16.86
N TYR A 5 7.72 9.83 -15.86
CA TYR A 5 6.69 9.62 -14.84
C TYR A 5 5.27 9.65 -15.45
N LEU A 6 4.99 10.63 -16.33
CA LEU A 6 3.70 10.71 -17.02
C LEU A 6 3.46 9.50 -17.94
N GLY A 7 4.50 9.02 -18.64
CA GLY A 7 4.41 7.81 -19.46
C GLY A 7 4.09 6.55 -18.65
N ARG A 8 4.76 6.34 -17.51
CA ARG A 8 4.48 5.22 -16.60
C ARG A 8 3.07 5.30 -16.01
N ARG A 9 2.67 6.49 -15.57
CA ARG A 9 1.33 6.70 -14.99
C ARG A 9 0.24 6.39 -16.02
N TRP A 10 0.47 6.75 -17.28
CA TRP A 10 -0.42 6.40 -18.37
C TRP A 10 -0.55 4.88 -18.57
N LEU A 11 0.55 4.11 -18.54
CA LEU A 11 0.51 2.64 -18.66
C LEU A 11 -0.29 1.97 -17.54
N ASN A 12 -0.11 2.42 -16.30
CA ASN A 12 -0.85 1.87 -15.15
C ASN A 12 -2.31 2.33 -15.08
N ASN A 13 -2.69 3.34 -15.87
CA ASN A 13 -4.07 3.80 -15.97
C ASN A 13 -4.92 2.94 -16.92
N SER A 14 -4.33 2.02 -17.70
CA SER A 14 -5.05 1.17 -18.66
C SER A 14 -6.27 0.46 -18.04
N ALA A 15 -6.11 -0.17 -16.88
CA ALA A 15 -7.22 -0.84 -16.18
C ALA A 15 -8.33 0.14 -15.76
N ILE A 16 -7.95 1.34 -15.28
CA ILE A 16 -8.90 2.40 -14.90
C ILE A 16 -9.67 2.89 -16.14
N GLN A 17 -8.98 3.14 -17.25
CA GLN A 17 -9.60 3.60 -18.50
C GLN A 17 -10.58 2.58 -19.06
N VAL A 18 -10.19 1.29 -19.10
CA VAL A 18 -11.06 0.19 -19.52
C VAL A 18 -12.30 0.14 -18.65
N TYR A 19 -12.13 0.23 -17.32
CA TYR A 19 -13.24 0.19 -16.38
C TYR A 19 -14.22 1.37 -16.55
N ILE A 20 -13.72 2.60 -16.66
CA ILE A 20 -14.54 3.80 -16.90
C ILE A 20 -15.34 3.63 -18.19
N LYS A 21 -14.67 3.26 -19.29
CA LYS A 21 -15.31 3.13 -20.60
C LYS A 21 -16.42 2.06 -20.60
N GLN A 22 -16.17 0.92 -19.97
CA GLN A 22 -17.14 -0.19 -19.93
C GLN A 22 -18.34 0.10 -19.04
N ASN A 23 -18.21 0.99 -18.06
CA ASN A 23 -19.23 1.23 -17.04
C ASN A 23 -19.76 2.68 -17.03
N ALA A 24 -19.55 3.43 -18.12
CA ALA A 24 -19.94 4.83 -18.23
C ALA A 24 -21.43 5.09 -17.92
N ALA A 25 -22.31 4.16 -18.29
CA ALA A 25 -23.76 4.25 -18.04
C ALA A 25 -24.14 4.31 -16.54
N VAL A 26 -23.27 3.81 -15.65
CA VAL A 26 -23.52 3.74 -14.21
C VAL A 26 -22.50 4.55 -13.39
N ALA A 27 -21.83 5.52 -14.02
CA ALA A 27 -20.76 6.31 -13.43
C ALA A 27 -21.14 7.02 -12.10
N HIS A 28 -22.42 7.33 -11.91
CA HIS A 28 -22.97 7.97 -10.72
C HIS A 28 -23.25 7.01 -9.56
N SER A 29 -23.17 5.70 -9.79
CA SER A 29 -23.46 4.71 -8.74
C SER A 29 -22.33 4.59 -7.71
N THR A 30 -22.68 4.30 -6.46
CA THR A 30 -21.69 4.03 -5.40
C THR A 30 -20.85 2.79 -5.69
N VAL A 31 -21.44 1.79 -6.36
CA VAL A 31 -20.72 0.60 -6.82
C VAL A 31 -19.67 0.99 -7.86
N PHE A 32 -20.04 1.84 -8.84
CA PHE A 32 -19.09 2.27 -9.86
C PHE A 32 -17.88 2.95 -9.22
N GLN A 33 -18.15 3.91 -8.36
CA GLN A 33 -17.14 4.75 -7.72
C GLN A 33 -16.28 3.96 -6.73
N GLY A 34 -16.84 2.96 -6.03
CA GLY A 34 -16.09 2.06 -5.15
C GLY A 34 -15.07 1.24 -5.93
N ASN A 35 -15.50 0.62 -7.03
CA ASN A 35 -14.59 -0.11 -7.93
C ASN A 35 -13.56 0.81 -8.58
N LEU A 36 -13.95 2.02 -9.00
CA LEU A 36 -13.02 3.01 -9.54
C LEU A 36 -11.93 3.37 -8.51
N TYR A 37 -12.33 3.52 -7.25
CA TYR A 37 -11.40 3.75 -6.15
C TYR A 37 -10.45 2.56 -5.94
N GLU A 38 -10.93 1.32 -5.99
CA GLU A 38 -10.09 0.12 -5.89
C GLU A 38 -9.02 0.08 -7.00
N TYR A 39 -9.39 0.36 -8.25
CA TYR A 39 -8.41 0.46 -9.35
C TYR A 39 -7.41 1.62 -9.14
N THR A 40 -7.88 2.74 -8.61
CA THR A 40 -7.03 3.89 -8.26
C THR A 40 -6.00 3.49 -7.19
N VAL A 41 -6.43 2.76 -6.16
CA VAL A 41 -5.53 2.22 -5.13
C VAL A 41 -4.52 1.26 -5.74
N MET A 42 -4.95 0.30 -6.57
CA MET A 42 -4.04 -0.63 -7.25
C MET A 42 -2.95 0.09 -8.04
N ARG A 43 -3.30 1.16 -8.77
CA ARG A 43 -2.31 1.99 -9.47
C ARG A 43 -1.29 2.56 -8.49
N GLU A 44 -1.71 3.17 -7.39
CA GLU A 44 -0.78 3.80 -6.45
C GLU A 44 0.08 2.78 -5.70
N LEU A 45 -0.46 1.60 -5.37
CA LEU A 45 0.29 0.49 -4.80
C LEU A 45 1.40 0.01 -5.77
N SER A 46 1.07 -0.13 -7.06
CA SER A 46 2.02 -0.49 -8.10
C SER A 46 3.09 0.59 -8.29
N GLU A 47 2.65 1.83 -8.54
CA GLU A 47 3.54 2.93 -8.92
C GLU A 47 4.47 3.37 -7.82
N LYS A 48 3.93 3.58 -6.61
CA LYS A 48 4.66 4.24 -5.54
C LYS A 48 5.25 3.27 -4.54
N LEU A 49 4.65 2.10 -4.37
CA LEU A 49 5.15 1.06 -3.45
C LEU A 49 5.79 -0.12 -4.21
N GLN A 50 5.85 -0.10 -5.53
CA GLN A 50 6.43 -1.17 -6.35
C GLN A 50 5.78 -2.54 -6.12
N MET A 51 4.51 -2.56 -5.69
CA MET A 51 3.80 -3.81 -5.46
C MET A 51 3.46 -4.47 -6.80
N THR A 52 3.59 -5.79 -6.86
CA THR A 52 3.46 -6.57 -8.09
C THR A 52 2.35 -7.61 -7.97
N ARG A 53 1.90 -8.10 -9.13
CA ARG A 53 0.83 -9.11 -9.25
C ARG A 53 -0.42 -8.70 -8.47
N LEU A 54 -0.75 -7.41 -8.49
CA LEU A 54 -1.94 -6.86 -7.86
C LEU A 54 -3.17 -7.35 -8.62
N ARG A 55 -4.14 -7.89 -7.88
CA ARG A 55 -5.41 -8.34 -8.42
C ARG A 55 -6.53 -7.87 -7.51
N LYS A 56 -7.52 -7.20 -8.10
CA LYS A 56 -8.81 -6.95 -7.48
C LYS A 56 -9.53 -8.28 -7.31
N ILE A 57 -9.99 -8.58 -6.10
CA ILE A 57 -10.72 -9.81 -5.80
C ILE A 57 -12.19 -9.51 -5.49
N GLY A 58 -12.47 -8.33 -4.93
CA GLY A 58 -13.74 -7.91 -4.33
C GLY A 58 -15.04 -8.43 -4.98
N GLY A 59 -15.78 -9.21 -4.17
CA GLY A 59 -17.12 -9.75 -4.30
C GLY A 59 -17.73 -10.07 -2.93
N ALA A 60 -19.00 -10.51 -2.89
CA ALA A 60 -19.80 -10.65 -1.65
C ALA A 60 -19.25 -11.68 -0.62
N HIS A 61 -18.22 -12.46 -0.96
CA HIS A 61 -17.70 -13.56 -0.14
C HIS A 61 -16.22 -13.44 0.23
N ASP A 62 -15.60 -12.28 -0.01
CA ASP A 62 -14.14 -12.17 0.00
C ASP A 62 -13.57 -11.80 1.38
N GLY A 63 -14.44 -11.82 2.39
CA GLY A 63 -14.10 -11.50 3.77
C GLY A 63 -13.71 -10.05 3.99
N GLY A 64 -13.90 -9.14 3.02
CA GLY A 64 -13.52 -7.73 3.15
C GLY A 64 -12.12 -7.38 2.65
N VAL A 65 -11.48 -8.24 1.85
CA VAL A 65 -10.25 -7.89 1.10
C VAL A 65 -10.63 -7.55 -0.35
N ASP A 66 -10.28 -6.36 -0.79
CA ASP A 66 -10.60 -5.88 -2.14
C ASP A 66 -9.46 -6.17 -3.12
N VAL A 67 -8.20 -6.12 -2.66
CA VAL A 67 -7.00 -6.30 -3.50
C VAL A 67 -6.02 -7.25 -2.82
N LYS A 68 -5.42 -8.16 -3.60
CA LYS A 68 -4.26 -8.98 -3.18
C LYS A 68 -3.07 -8.77 -4.11
N GLY A 69 -1.87 -8.99 -3.60
CA GLY A 69 -0.65 -8.97 -4.42
C GLY A 69 0.60 -9.29 -3.62
N TYR A 70 1.75 -8.81 -4.10
CA TYR A 70 3.05 -9.02 -3.47
C TYR A 70 3.83 -7.73 -3.39
N TRP A 71 4.63 -7.57 -2.34
CA TRP A 71 5.51 -6.43 -2.14
C TRP A 71 6.97 -6.87 -2.06
N PRO A 72 7.72 -6.73 -3.17
CA PRO A 72 9.17 -6.92 -3.20
C PRO A 72 9.86 -5.69 -2.59
N VAL A 73 9.80 -5.55 -1.27
CA VAL A 73 10.34 -4.37 -0.58
C VAL A 73 11.87 -4.26 -0.69
N ASP A 74 12.54 -5.37 -1.01
CA ASP A 74 13.96 -5.43 -1.33
C ASP A 74 14.33 -4.53 -2.52
N ASP A 75 13.46 -4.41 -3.53
CA ASP A 75 13.71 -3.50 -4.66
C ASP A 75 13.80 -2.04 -4.20
N ILE A 76 12.93 -1.64 -3.27
CA ILE A 76 12.97 -0.29 -2.68
C ILE A 76 14.25 -0.11 -1.85
N TYR A 77 14.57 -1.09 -1.02
CA TYR A 77 15.76 -1.06 -0.18
C TYR A 77 17.02 -0.86 -1.02
N TRP A 78 17.28 -1.73 -1.99
CA TRP A 78 18.51 -1.70 -2.79
C TRP A 78 18.64 -0.43 -3.63
N LYS A 79 17.55 0.03 -4.25
CA LYS A 79 17.56 1.28 -5.04
C LYS A 79 17.82 2.49 -4.16
N THR A 80 17.22 2.52 -2.97
CA THR A 80 17.39 3.65 -2.05
C THR A 80 18.79 3.67 -1.45
N SER A 81 19.30 2.53 -0.96
CA SER A 81 20.68 2.41 -0.46
C SER A 81 21.72 2.76 -1.51
N SER A 82 21.52 2.36 -2.77
CA SER A 82 22.46 2.69 -3.87
C SER A 82 22.52 4.18 -4.17
N LEU A 83 21.40 4.89 -4.01
CA LEU A 83 21.31 6.32 -4.30
C LEU A 83 21.68 7.20 -3.10
N ILE A 84 21.53 6.68 -1.87
CA ILE A 84 21.83 7.41 -0.64
C ILE A 84 22.59 6.51 0.36
N PRO A 85 23.87 6.17 0.07
CA PRO A 85 24.66 5.29 0.93
C PRO A 85 24.87 5.85 2.35
N SER A 86 24.86 7.18 2.49
CA SER A 86 25.04 7.87 3.78
C SER A 86 23.91 7.62 4.79
N LEU A 87 22.78 7.03 4.36
CA LEU A 87 21.67 6.66 5.25
C LEU A 87 21.79 5.24 5.81
N GLU A 88 22.86 4.51 5.49
CA GLU A 88 23.12 3.22 6.12
C GLU A 88 23.60 3.43 7.56
N MET A 89 22.75 3.09 8.53
CA MET A 89 23.16 3.07 9.94
C MET A 89 24.13 1.92 10.18
N THR A 90 25.24 2.22 10.86
CA THR A 90 26.27 1.26 11.26
C THR A 90 25.71 0.17 12.19
N ASP A 91 26.12 -1.06 11.92
CA ASP A 91 25.48 -2.35 12.23
C ASP A 91 25.51 -2.81 13.72
N ASN A 92 25.60 -1.89 14.67
CA ASN A 92 25.79 -2.23 16.10
C ASN A 92 24.49 -2.34 16.92
N MET A 93 23.32 -2.43 16.28
CA MET A 93 22.03 -2.58 16.97
C MET A 93 21.54 -4.03 17.02
N LYS A 94 20.81 -4.37 18.09
CA LYS A 94 20.18 -5.68 18.25
C LYS A 94 19.33 -6.01 17.02
N ARG A 95 19.52 -7.21 16.46
CA ARG A 95 18.76 -7.70 15.29
C ARG A 95 17.29 -7.98 15.58
N THR A 96 16.85 -7.79 16.81
CA THR A 96 15.48 -8.00 17.28
C THR A 96 15.02 -6.81 18.10
N ASN A 97 13.80 -6.34 17.83
CA ASN A 97 13.15 -5.29 18.61
C ASN A 97 11.97 -5.86 19.38
N SER A 98 11.85 -5.43 20.62
CA SER A 98 10.67 -5.67 21.45
C SER A 98 9.86 -4.38 21.51
N GLN A 99 8.67 -4.37 20.93
CA GLN A 99 7.70 -3.27 21.05
C GLN A 99 6.32 -3.84 21.31
N ASN A 100 5.53 -3.16 22.15
CA ASN A 100 4.13 -3.47 22.44
C ASN A 100 3.83 -4.98 22.66
N GLY A 101 4.72 -5.69 23.36
CA GLY A 101 4.55 -7.11 23.71
C GLY A 101 4.90 -8.12 22.60
N PHE A 102 5.45 -7.68 21.46
CA PHE A 102 5.96 -8.57 20.41
C PHE A 102 7.47 -8.38 20.19
N VAL A 103 8.16 -9.46 19.82
CA VAL A 103 9.57 -9.46 19.44
C VAL A 103 9.69 -9.82 17.97
N LEU A 104 10.28 -8.93 17.17
CA LEU A 104 10.40 -9.10 15.71
C LEU A 104 11.83 -8.83 15.24
N LYS A 105 12.27 -9.62 14.25
CA LYS A 105 13.47 -9.36 13.45
C LYS A 105 13.04 -8.51 12.23
N PRO A 106 13.57 -7.28 12.06
CA PRO A 106 13.31 -6.48 10.88
C PRO A 106 13.63 -7.22 9.57
N LEU A 107 12.86 -6.93 8.53
CA LEU A 107 13.01 -7.56 7.21
C LEU A 107 14.31 -7.18 6.51
N LYS A 108 14.90 -6.02 6.81
CA LYS A 108 16.21 -5.59 6.30
C LYS A 108 17.25 -6.70 6.36
N TYR A 109 17.35 -7.41 7.49
CA TYR A 109 18.32 -8.48 7.64
C TYR A 109 18.07 -9.64 6.67
N ARG A 110 16.81 -10.00 6.42
CA ARG A 110 16.49 -11.02 5.41
C ARG A 110 16.84 -10.55 3.99
N ILE A 111 16.71 -9.25 3.72
CA ILE A 111 17.06 -8.64 2.44
C ILE A 111 18.58 -8.72 2.21
N ILE A 112 19.37 -8.29 3.20
CA ILE A 112 20.84 -8.33 3.16
C ILE A 112 21.35 -9.78 3.11
N ASP A 113 20.76 -10.67 3.90
CA ASP A 113 21.11 -12.09 3.92
C ASP A 113 20.62 -12.83 2.64
N HIS A 114 19.97 -12.14 1.69
CA HIS A 114 19.38 -12.71 0.47
C HIS A 114 18.37 -13.86 0.72
N THR A 115 17.69 -13.85 1.87
CA THR A 115 16.65 -14.82 2.28
C THR A 115 15.24 -14.20 2.33
N PHE A 116 15.11 -12.99 1.80
CA PHE A 116 13.83 -12.29 1.70
C PHE A 116 12.96 -12.90 0.61
N GLU A 117 11.67 -12.98 0.90
CA GLU A 117 10.63 -13.33 -0.06
C GLU A 117 9.62 -12.17 -0.07
N PRO A 118 9.08 -11.76 -1.24
CA PRO A 118 8.09 -10.70 -1.32
C PRO A 118 6.92 -10.91 -0.35
N LEU A 119 6.55 -9.85 0.37
CA LEU A 119 5.44 -9.91 1.33
C LEU A 119 4.13 -10.09 0.58
N LYS A 120 3.25 -10.95 1.06
CA LYS A 120 1.86 -10.99 0.59
C LYS A 120 1.17 -9.70 1.01
N VAL A 121 0.34 -9.15 0.13
CA VAL A 121 -0.44 -7.94 0.39
C VAL A 121 -1.92 -8.31 0.42
N LEU A 122 -2.61 -7.90 1.48
CA LEU A 122 -4.07 -7.90 1.56
C LEU A 122 -4.51 -6.45 1.80
N ALA A 123 -5.23 -5.86 0.85
CA ALA A 123 -5.68 -4.49 0.96
C ALA A 123 -7.21 -4.39 0.92
N GLN A 124 -7.76 -3.63 1.85
CA GLN A 124 -9.16 -3.24 1.92
C GLN A 124 -9.28 -1.75 1.54
N CYS A 125 -10.27 -1.44 0.71
CA CYS A 125 -10.54 -0.13 0.17
C CYS A 125 -11.86 0.39 0.74
N LYS A 126 -11.82 1.56 1.37
CA LYS A 126 -13.00 2.24 1.88
C LYS A 126 -13.11 3.63 1.28
N ALA A 127 -13.69 3.67 0.07
CA ALA A 127 -13.92 4.90 -0.70
C ALA A 127 -14.94 5.83 -0.04
N PHE A 128 -16.00 5.25 0.51
CA PHE A 128 -17.16 5.98 1.01
C PHE A 128 -17.28 5.87 2.52
N THR A 129 -16.82 6.91 3.21
CA THR A 129 -17.23 7.20 4.59
C THR A 129 -17.65 8.66 4.68
N LYS A 130 -18.77 8.94 5.35
CA LYS A 130 -19.19 10.34 5.60
C LYS A 130 -18.26 11.06 6.60
N SER A 131 -17.31 10.33 7.17
CA SER A 131 -16.45 10.75 8.27
C SER A 131 -15.07 10.08 8.19
N LYS A 132 -14.19 10.45 9.11
CA LYS A 132 -12.91 9.78 9.36
C LYS A 132 -13.12 8.28 9.63
N LEU A 133 -12.16 7.44 9.24
CA LEU A 133 -12.23 6.00 9.48
C LEU A 133 -12.31 5.70 10.97
N SER A 134 -13.28 4.89 11.37
CA SER A 134 -13.53 4.54 12.77
C SER A 134 -12.77 3.26 13.18
N PRO A 135 -12.73 2.95 14.49
CA PRO A 135 -12.16 1.70 14.98
C PRO A 135 -12.85 0.43 14.46
N ARG A 136 -14.11 0.53 13.99
CA ARG A 136 -14.88 -0.63 13.50
C ARG A 136 -14.24 -1.25 12.27
N GLU A 137 -13.89 -0.43 11.29
CA GLU A 137 -13.32 -0.87 10.01
C GLU A 137 -12.01 -1.63 10.23
N PHE A 138 -11.17 -1.17 11.17
CA PHE A 138 -9.92 -1.85 11.52
C PHE A 138 -10.15 -3.18 12.22
N ARG A 139 -11.13 -3.29 13.14
CA ARG A 139 -11.46 -4.56 13.79
C ARG A 139 -11.97 -5.60 12.80
N GLU A 140 -12.79 -5.17 11.85
CA GLU A 140 -13.26 -6.02 10.76
C GLU A 140 -12.08 -6.56 9.94
N LEU A 141 -11.19 -5.66 9.51
CA LEU A 141 -9.98 -6.03 8.76
C LEU A 141 -9.04 -6.96 9.55
N VAL A 142 -8.90 -6.78 10.86
CA VAL A 142 -8.14 -7.71 11.73
C VAL A 142 -8.76 -9.11 11.73
N GLY A 143 -10.09 -9.19 11.82
CA GLY A 143 -10.82 -10.45 11.77
C GLY A 143 -10.56 -11.19 10.46
N THR A 144 -10.67 -10.47 9.34
CA THR A 144 -10.35 -10.96 8.00
C THR A 144 -8.92 -11.43 7.86
N PHE A 145 -7.96 -10.65 8.36
CA PHE A 145 -6.55 -11.04 8.30
C PHE A 145 -6.31 -12.32 9.09
N THR A 146 -6.90 -12.43 10.28
CA THR A 146 -6.73 -13.60 11.15
C THR A 146 -7.37 -14.85 10.56
N SER A 147 -8.46 -14.73 9.78
CA SER A 147 -9.08 -15.87 9.10
C SER A 147 -8.32 -16.31 7.85
N LEU A 148 -7.67 -15.39 7.14
CA LEU A 148 -6.95 -15.66 5.89
C LEU A 148 -5.47 -16.01 6.06
N VAL A 149 -4.85 -15.58 7.16
CA VAL A 149 -3.39 -15.64 7.36
C VAL A 149 -3.05 -16.47 8.58
N SER A 150 -2.43 -17.63 8.35
CA SER A 150 -1.91 -18.49 9.41
C SER A 150 -0.79 -17.80 10.21
N HIS A 151 -0.58 -18.24 11.46
CA HIS A 151 0.37 -17.61 12.38
C HIS A 151 1.80 -17.48 11.81
N ASN A 152 2.29 -18.51 11.12
CA ASN A 152 3.60 -18.54 10.47
C ASN A 152 3.74 -17.61 9.25
N GLN A 153 2.62 -17.11 8.70
CA GLN A 153 2.59 -16.20 7.55
C GLN A 153 2.41 -14.74 7.96
N ARG A 154 2.21 -14.44 9.26
CA ARG A 154 1.98 -13.06 9.76
C ARG A 154 3.13 -12.12 9.39
N ASN A 155 4.38 -12.53 9.62
CA ASN A 155 5.57 -11.74 9.25
C ASN A 155 5.90 -11.77 7.75
N LYS A 156 5.08 -12.45 6.95
CA LYS A 156 5.20 -12.54 5.49
C LYS A 156 4.00 -11.91 4.77
N THR A 157 3.07 -11.29 5.50
CA THR A 157 1.84 -10.73 4.94
C THR A 157 1.55 -9.39 5.58
N VAL A 158 1.35 -8.33 4.80
CA VAL A 158 0.93 -7.01 5.30
C VAL A 158 -0.55 -6.79 5.03
N CYS A 159 -1.24 -6.18 5.98
CA CYS A 159 -2.62 -5.75 5.84
C CYS A 159 -2.67 -4.24 5.58
N ILE A 160 -3.40 -3.81 4.55
CA ILE A 160 -3.44 -2.40 4.15
C ILE A 160 -4.89 -1.90 4.16
N MET A 161 -5.15 -0.82 4.88
CA MET A 161 -6.42 -0.09 4.81
C MET A 161 -6.22 1.16 3.95
N CYS A 162 -6.99 1.29 2.88
CA CYS A 162 -6.95 2.42 1.95
C CYS A 162 -8.22 3.25 2.04
N SER A 163 -8.13 4.56 2.27
CA SER A 163 -9.28 5.47 2.26
C SER A 163 -8.89 6.89 1.85
N PRO A 164 -9.79 7.71 1.27
CA PRO A 164 -9.51 9.13 1.08
C PRO A 164 -9.58 9.92 2.40
N HIS A 165 -10.15 9.35 3.46
CA HIS A 165 -10.44 10.03 4.73
C HIS A 165 -9.41 9.77 5.82
N LEU A 166 -9.06 10.78 6.60
CA LEU A 166 -8.12 10.67 7.72
C LEU A 166 -8.59 9.67 8.79
N LEU A 167 -7.63 9.18 9.59
CA LEU A 167 -7.91 8.42 10.80
C LEU A 167 -8.42 9.34 11.93
N THR A 168 -9.31 8.82 12.77
CA THR A 168 -9.58 9.44 14.08
C THR A 168 -8.42 9.18 15.05
N LYS A 169 -8.34 9.94 16.14
CA LYS A 169 -7.36 9.69 17.22
C LYS A 169 -7.56 8.29 17.83
N ASP A 170 -8.80 7.84 17.95
CA ASP A 170 -9.12 6.53 18.53
C ASP A 170 -8.75 5.39 17.58
N SER A 171 -8.96 5.56 16.27
CA SER A 171 -8.48 4.61 15.27
C SER A 171 -6.95 4.52 15.29
N LEU A 172 -6.26 5.66 15.39
CA LEU A 172 -4.79 5.69 15.50
C LEU A 172 -4.29 4.96 16.76
N LYS A 173 -4.95 5.15 17.91
CA LYS A 173 -4.64 4.42 19.14
C LYS A 173 -4.90 2.92 18.98
N LEU A 174 -6.02 2.54 18.38
CA LEU A 174 -6.35 1.14 18.14
C LEU A 174 -5.26 0.47 17.27
N ILE A 175 -4.94 1.02 16.10
CA ILE A 175 -4.05 0.35 15.15
C ILE A 175 -2.65 0.10 15.68
N ASN A 176 -2.13 0.98 16.53
CA ASN A 176 -0.82 0.82 17.17
C ASN A 176 -0.77 -0.28 18.25
N ASN A 177 -1.92 -0.67 18.77
CA ASN A 177 -2.04 -1.78 19.72
C ASN A 177 -2.38 -3.11 19.04
N ILE A 178 -2.51 -3.14 17.71
CA ILE A 178 -2.75 -4.37 16.96
C ILE A 178 -1.44 -5.11 16.71
N SER A 179 -1.35 -6.37 17.14
CA SER A 179 -0.18 -7.25 16.95
C SER A 179 -0.14 -7.91 15.57
N LEU A 180 -0.45 -7.15 14.52
CA LEU A 180 -0.41 -7.55 13.11
C LEU A 180 0.22 -6.42 12.27
N PRO A 181 0.96 -6.74 11.20
CA PRO A 181 1.60 -5.74 10.35
C PRO A 181 0.56 -4.99 9.52
N MET A 182 0.19 -3.80 10.01
CA MET A 182 -0.88 -3.00 9.42
C MET A 182 -0.35 -1.67 8.89
N ILE A 183 -0.80 -1.33 7.69
CA ILE A 183 -0.49 -0.08 7.03
C ILE A 183 -1.80 0.63 6.71
N TYR A 184 -1.83 1.93 6.95
CA TYR A 184 -2.90 2.80 6.52
C TYR A 184 -2.38 3.71 5.40
N LEU A 185 -3.10 3.71 4.27
CA LEU A 185 -2.83 4.56 3.14
C LEU A 185 -3.97 5.54 2.95
N ARG A 186 -3.65 6.83 2.88
CA ARG A 186 -4.60 7.82 2.39
C ARG A 186 -4.39 7.98 0.88
N VAL A 187 -5.33 7.45 0.10
CA VAL A 187 -5.36 7.61 -1.36
C VAL A 187 -6.60 8.42 -1.70
N GLU A 188 -6.41 9.52 -2.42
CA GLU A 188 -7.52 10.39 -2.85
C GLU A 188 -8.41 9.70 -3.88
N MET A 189 -9.63 10.19 -4.04
CA MET A 189 -10.51 9.80 -5.14
C MET A 189 -9.98 10.42 -6.46
N LEU A 190 -10.30 9.79 -7.58
CA LEU A 190 -10.17 10.47 -8.88
C LEU A 190 -11.16 11.64 -8.95
N LYS A 191 -10.71 12.76 -9.49
CA LYS A 191 -11.54 13.94 -9.73
C LYS A 191 -12.19 13.82 -11.09
N GLU A 192 -13.50 14.02 -11.13
CA GLU A 192 -14.25 14.19 -12.37
C GLU A 192 -13.99 15.59 -12.94
N LYS A 193 -13.85 15.67 -14.25
CA LYS A 193 -13.69 16.89 -15.02
C LYS A 193 -15.06 17.38 -15.50
N ALA A 194 -15.11 18.60 -16.03
CA ALA A 194 -16.35 19.21 -16.50
C ALA A 194 -17.01 18.47 -17.69
N ASP A 195 -16.23 17.69 -18.44
CA ASP A 195 -16.68 16.85 -19.55
C ASP A 195 -17.15 15.44 -19.13
N GLY A 196 -17.17 15.15 -17.83
CA GLY A 196 -17.53 13.83 -17.28
C GLY A 196 -16.40 12.81 -17.30
N ASP A 197 -15.23 13.16 -17.83
CA ASP A 197 -14.04 12.31 -17.79
C ASP A 197 -13.31 12.43 -16.45
N PHE A 198 -12.43 11.47 -16.15
CA PHE A 198 -11.65 11.49 -14.90
C PHE A 198 -10.22 12.01 -15.11
N ASP A 199 -9.70 12.79 -14.15
CA ASP A 199 -8.32 13.27 -14.16
C ASP A 199 -7.33 12.20 -13.68
N LEU A 200 -6.98 11.27 -14.56
CA LEU A 200 -6.11 10.15 -14.23
C LEU A 200 -4.65 10.57 -13.94
N MET A 201 -4.24 11.77 -14.37
CA MET A 201 -2.85 12.20 -14.27
C MET A 201 -2.61 13.01 -12.99
N ASN A 202 -3.53 13.89 -12.61
CA ASN A 202 -3.34 14.79 -11.47
C ASN A 202 -4.19 14.48 -10.25
N SER A 203 -5.06 13.47 -10.30
CA SER A 203 -5.86 13.04 -9.14
C SER A 203 -5.67 11.57 -8.76
N GLY A 204 -6.35 11.14 -7.69
CA GLY A 204 -6.27 9.77 -7.16
C GLY A 204 -4.92 9.42 -6.52
N ARG A 205 -4.27 10.39 -5.86
CA ARG A 205 -2.88 10.25 -5.39
C ARG A 205 -2.83 9.63 -4.00
N LEU A 206 -1.84 8.76 -3.77
CA LEU A 206 -1.35 8.46 -2.42
C LEU A 206 -0.78 9.74 -1.82
N VAL A 207 -1.41 10.20 -0.74
CA VAL A 207 -1.07 11.43 0.00
C VAL A 207 -0.52 11.17 1.39
N ASN A 208 -0.78 10.00 1.98
CA ASN A 208 -0.20 9.63 3.27
C ASN A 208 0.06 8.13 3.37
N TYR A 209 1.21 7.79 3.95
CA TYR A 209 1.63 6.43 4.27
C TYR A 209 1.87 6.34 5.78
N TYR A 210 1.22 5.38 6.43
CA TYR A 210 1.31 5.20 7.88
C TYR A 210 1.46 3.72 8.24
N GLU A 211 2.47 3.39 9.02
CA GLU A 211 2.68 2.06 9.58
C GLU A 211 2.23 2.05 11.04
N ASN A 212 1.55 0.98 11.48
CA ASN A 212 1.38 0.76 12.91
C ASN A 212 2.71 0.30 13.56
N SER A 213 2.76 0.27 14.89
CA SER A 213 3.96 -0.14 15.64
C SER A 213 4.53 -1.49 15.19
N TYR A 214 3.69 -2.45 14.84
CA TYR A 214 4.12 -3.76 14.35
C TYR A 214 4.76 -3.69 12.96
N ALA A 215 4.07 -3.07 11.99
CA ALA A 215 4.58 -2.91 10.63
C ALA A 215 5.86 -2.09 10.62
N SER A 216 5.93 -1.03 11.42
CA SER A 216 7.12 -0.18 11.51
C SER A 216 8.33 -0.91 12.09
N THR A 217 8.11 -1.78 13.08
CA THR A 217 9.16 -2.67 13.59
C THR A 217 9.59 -3.70 12.54
N LEU A 218 8.64 -4.28 11.81
CA LEU A 218 8.91 -5.29 10.78
C LEU A 218 9.65 -4.70 9.57
N LEU A 219 9.26 -3.51 9.14
CA LEU A 219 9.78 -2.79 7.96
C LEU A 219 10.90 -1.81 8.32
N GLN A 220 11.38 -1.83 9.56
CA GLN A 220 12.45 -0.95 10.02
C GLN A 220 13.64 -1.02 9.05
N ASP A 221 14.14 0.16 8.69
CA ASP A 221 15.25 0.36 7.76
C ASP A 221 15.07 -0.24 6.36
N CYS A 222 13.86 -0.59 5.94
CA CYS A 222 13.56 -0.97 4.55
C CYS A 222 13.44 0.25 3.61
N LYS A 223 13.71 1.46 4.13
CA LYS A 223 13.83 2.73 3.39
C LYS A 223 12.57 3.22 2.65
N ILE A 224 11.39 2.73 3.05
CA ILE A 224 10.11 3.06 2.42
C ILE A 224 9.75 4.54 2.63
N SER A 225 10.03 5.11 3.82
CA SER A 225 9.72 6.51 4.12
C SER A 225 10.52 7.45 3.22
N GLU A 226 11.82 7.20 3.08
CA GLU A 226 12.75 7.94 2.25
C GLU A 226 12.37 7.83 0.78
N TRP A 227 12.09 6.62 0.32
CA TRP A 227 11.61 6.33 -1.04
C TRP A 227 10.40 7.19 -1.42
N LEU A 228 9.40 7.26 -0.54
CA LEU A 228 8.18 8.05 -0.77
C LEU A 228 8.43 9.55 -0.67
N LYS A 229 9.13 10.02 0.37
CA LYS A 229 9.40 11.45 0.62
C LYS A 229 10.25 12.08 -0.48
N LEU A 230 11.24 11.36 -0.98
CA LEU A 230 12.15 11.84 -2.03
C LEU A 230 11.61 11.57 -3.45
N GLY A 231 10.43 10.96 -3.58
CA GLY A 231 9.81 10.71 -4.88
C GLY A 231 10.58 9.73 -5.76
N MET A 232 11.38 8.82 -5.15
CA MET A 232 12.31 7.96 -5.89
C MET A 232 11.61 7.01 -6.86
N TYR A 233 10.33 6.70 -6.61
CA TYR A 233 9.46 5.96 -7.51
C TYR A 233 9.35 6.58 -8.92
N GLN A 234 9.53 7.89 -9.05
CA GLN A 234 9.48 8.59 -10.34
C GLN A 234 10.67 8.26 -11.25
N ASN A 235 11.81 7.87 -10.67
CA ASN A 235 13.06 7.58 -11.38
C ASN A 235 13.33 6.08 -11.55
N SER A 236 12.42 5.23 -11.06
CA SER A 236 12.68 3.81 -10.87
C SER A 236 12.50 2.96 -12.13
N GLU A 237 13.29 3.17 -13.18
CA GLU A 237 13.36 2.23 -14.32
C GLU A 237 14.77 2.13 -14.93
N ILE A 238 15.55 1.13 -14.46
CA ILE A 238 16.46 0.31 -15.28
C ILE A 238 16.39 -1.09 -14.64
N GLY A 239 15.68 -2.01 -15.28
CA GLY A 239 15.51 -3.35 -14.75
C GLY A 239 14.39 -4.16 -15.40
N LEU A 240 14.23 -4.06 -16.72
CA LEU A 240 13.84 -5.27 -17.46
C LEU A 240 14.93 -6.28 -17.16
N ARG A 241 14.70 -7.18 -16.20
CA ARG A 241 15.47 -8.42 -16.12
C ARG A 241 15.22 -9.12 -17.47
N LYS A 242 16.25 -9.09 -18.32
CA LYS A 242 16.37 -10.02 -19.45
C LYS A 242 16.27 -11.45 -18.93
#